data_AF-A0A6G4TRV3-F1
#
_entry.id   AF-A0A6G4TRV3-F1
#
_cell.length_a   1.000
_cell.length_b   1.000
_cell.length_c   1.000
_cell.angle_alpha   90.00
_cell.angle_beta   90.00
_cell.angle_gamma   90.00
#
_symmetry.space_group_name_H-M   'P 1'
#
loop_
_entity.id
_entity.type
_entity.pdbx_description
1 polymer ?
#
loop_
_entity_poly.entity_id
_entity_poly.type
_entity_poly.pdbx_seq_one_letter_code
_entity_poly.pdbx_strand_id
1 'polypeptide(L)'
;MAISLSKIAQMLPGVLKATGTAIDLNGLFLTDSAYAPVGAVPSFSSADEVKAYFGSASIEYTAAVLYFAAFTGKTQMPGKLYFSRFNTAAVAAFLRSGSHAATTLAQLKLLSGTLTLTVDGTEETSAAINLSGATSFDNAAELIETGIGSSVEVTWDSVLKKFIITSATTGVDSTITFADEGTLATGLKLTEATGAVISQGAAPAVVDDIFTAILAKEQDWVTFSTTFAVTKDQANAFALWTNSQNHRFAYVPWDASGTAIVAGSSNALVYDIINTYAYNDTCPVYGYPNHAANAMGFVAALNFTQANGRCSLNGRQVSGLLPMISNDTDYEAAKANGYNFYGNYASNAVETNQWAPGSITGDYAWLDAWAGQVWVNAQ
;
A
#
# COMPACT_ATOMS: atom_id res chain seq x y z
N MET A 1 11.38 -7.89 -19.75
CA MET A 1 10.36 -8.89 -19.36
C MET A 1 11.03 -10.24 -19.27
N ALA A 2 10.98 -10.92 -18.12
CA ALA A 2 11.52 -12.26 -17.92
C ALA A 2 10.38 -13.23 -17.60
N ILE A 3 10.52 -14.50 -18.02
CA ILE A 3 9.56 -15.56 -17.74
C ILE A 3 9.66 -15.93 -16.25
N SER A 4 8.53 -16.02 -15.55
CA SER A 4 8.48 -16.36 -14.12
C SER A 4 9.11 -17.74 -13.85
N LEU A 5 9.94 -17.81 -12.80
CA LEU A 5 10.61 -19.04 -12.36
C LEU A 5 9.62 -20.14 -11.95
N SER A 6 8.40 -19.77 -11.51
CA SER A 6 7.34 -20.72 -11.16
C SER A 6 6.84 -21.57 -12.34
N LYS A 7 7.15 -21.17 -13.58
CA LYS A 7 6.88 -21.98 -14.78
C LYS A 7 7.91 -23.09 -15.02
N ILE A 8 9.05 -23.07 -14.33
CA ILE A 8 10.16 -24.02 -14.53
C ILE A 8 10.36 -24.91 -13.29
N ALA A 9 10.05 -24.42 -12.08
CA ALA A 9 10.07 -25.23 -10.87
C ALA A 9 8.94 -24.81 -9.91
N GLN A 10 8.08 -25.76 -9.56
CA GLN A 10 7.11 -25.65 -8.47
C GLN A 10 7.38 -26.84 -7.55
N MET A 11 8.24 -26.65 -6.54
CA MET A 11 8.48 -27.67 -5.52
C MET A 11 7.51 -27.42 -4.36
N LEU A 12 6.52 -28.31 -4.19
CA LEU A 12 5.83 -28.49 -2.91
C LEU A 12 6.64 -29.56 -2.15
N PRO A 13 7.48 -29.21 -1.16
CA PRO A 13 8.44 -30.16 -0.62
C PRO A 13 7.78 -31.16 0.34
N GLY A 14 7.86 -32.44 0.00
CA GLY A 14 7.73 -33.55 0.95
C GLY A 14 9.04 -33.89 1.67
N VAL A 15 10.21 -33.49 1.13
CA VAL A 15 11.55 -33.60 1.74
C VAL A 15 12.48 -32.57 1.08
N LEU A 16 13.17 -31.75 1.87
CA LEU A 16 13.88 -30.53 1.43
C LEU A 16 15.23 -30.80 0.73
N LYS A 17 15.46 -30.10 -0.39
CA LYS A 17 16.80 -29.65 -0.80
C LYS A 17 16.71 -28.20 -1.30
N ALA A 18 17.06 -27.27 -0.43
CA ALA A 18 17.10 -25.83 -0.67
C ALA A 18 18.20 -25.44 -1.69
N THR A 19 17.84 -24.79 -2.79
CA THR A 19 18.79 -24.12 -3.71
C THR A 19 18.13 -22.90 -4.37
N GLY A 20 18.02 -21.80 -3.63
CA GLY A 20 17.32 -20.58 -4.05
C GLY A 20 17.68 -19.42 -3.13
N THR A 21 17.77 -18.21 -3.70
CA THR A 21 17.96 -16.97 -2.92
C THR A 21 16.69 -16.72 -2.11
N ALA A 22 16.80 -16.62 -0.80
CA ALA A 22 15.64 -16.42 0.09
C ALA A 22 14.85 -15.18 -0.33
N ILE A 23 13.53 -15.31 -0.38
CA ILE A 23 12.62 -14.18 -0.54
C ILE A 23 12.62 -13.31 0.72
N ASP A 24 12.59 -11.99 0.57
CA ASP A 24 12.34 -11.10 1.70
C ASP A 24 10.83 -11.13 2.00
N LEU A 25 10.46 -11.33 3.26
CA LEU A 25 9.07 -11.48 3.69
C LEU A 25 8.33 -10.13 3.78
N ASN A 26 8.57 -9.25 2.80
CA ASN A 26 8.07 -7.88 2.78
C ASN A 26 6.54 -7.80 2.66
N GLY A 27 6.01 -6.63 3.00
CA GLY A 27 4.59 -6.33 2.96
C GLY A 27 4.20 -5.45 1.78
N LEU A 28 2.93 -5.53 1.38
CA LEU A 28 2.32 -4.66 0.37
C LEU A 28 1.03 -4.03 0.90
N PHE A 29 0.85 -2.74 0.69
CA PHE A 29 -0.42 -2.06 0.94
C PHE A 29 -1.13 -1.74 -0.37
N LEU A 30 -2.41 -2.10 -0.46
CA LEU A 30 -3.31 -1.47 -1.40
C LEU A 30 -3.77 -0.13 -0.84
N THR A 31 -3.67 0.94 -1.61
CA THR A 31 -4.01 2.31 -1.21
C THR A 31 -4.98 2.95 -2.19
N ASP A 32 -5.93 3.75 -1.70
CA ASP A 32 -6.80 4.59 -2.51
C ASP A 32 -6.20 5.99 -2.77
N SER A 33 -5.01 6.26 -2.25
CA SER A 33 -4.31 7.53 -2.40
C SER A 33 -4.03 7.86 -3.87
N ALA A 34 -4.41 9.08 -4.27
CA ALA A 34 -4.12 9.59 -5.60
C ALA A 34 -2.62 9.72 -5.89
N TYR A 35 -1.77 9.73 -4.85
CA TYR A 35 -0.32 9.80 -5.00
C TYR A 35 0.31 8.51 -5.52
N ALA A 36 -0.35 7.36 -5.39
CA ALA A 36 0.06 6.13 -6.04
C ALA A 36 -0.42 6.14 -7.50
N PRO A 37 0.48 6.05 -8.51
CA PRO A 37 0.07 5.90 -9.90
C PRO A 37 -0.60 4.53 -10.10
N VAL A 38 -1.62 4.49 -10.96
CA VAL A 38 -2.26 3.24 -11.35
C VAL A 38 -1.24 2.34 -12.06
N GLY A 39 -1.20 1.06 -11.67
CA GLY A 39 -0.31 0.05 -12.26
C GLY A 39 1.16 0.16 -11.85
N ALA A 40 1.51 1.11 -10.98
CA ALA A 40 2.84 1.20 -10.37
C ALA A 40 2.85 0.51 -9.00
N VAL A 41 4.02 -0.03 -8.63
CA VAL A 41 4.26 -0.64 -7.32
C VAL A 41 5.44 0.08 -6.65
N PRO A 42 5.27 1.33 -6.18
CA PRO A 42 6.33 2.04 -5.46
C PRO A 42 6.78 1.26 -4.21
N SER A 43 8.10 1.21 -4.02
CA SER A 43 8.76 0.54 -2.90
C SER A 43 9.50 1.54 -2.02
N PHE A 44 9.45 1.35 -0.71
CA PHE A 44 10.13 2.20 0.25
C PHE A 44 10.93 1.38 1.26
N SER A 45 12.09 1.87 1.68
CA SER A 45 12.97 1.24 2.68
C SER A 45 12.78 1.79 4.10
N SER A 46 11.98 2.85 4.25
CA SER A 46 11.74 3.47 5.56
C SER A 46 10.43 4.26 5.59
N ALA A 47 9.92 4.50 6.80
CA ALA A 47 8.76 5.37 6.99
C ALA A 47 9.03 6.82 6.56
N ASP A 48 10.27 7.31 6.61
CA ASP A 48 10.61 8.66 6.16
C ASP A 48 10.50 8.83 4.65
N GLU A 49 10.81 7.79 3.87
CA GLU A 49 10.58 7.81 2.42
C GLU A 49 9.08 7.80 2.10
N VAL A 50 8.29 6.99 2.84
CA VAL A 50 6.82 6.99 2.73
C VAL A 50 6.24 8.37 3.08
N LYS A 51 6.76 9.02 4.14
CA LYS A 51 6.41 10.38 4.54
C LYS A 51 6.69 11.39 3.43
N ALA A 52 7.85 11.29 2.78
CA ALA A 52 8.21 12.18 1.69
C ALA A 52 7.32 11.99 0.45
N TYR A 53 6.78 10.78 0.26
CA TYR A 53 5.96 10.44 -0.91
C TYR A 53 4.46 10.68 -0.73
N PHE A 54 3.88 10.27 0.40
CA PHE A 54 2.45 10.40 0.69
C PHE A 54 2.10 11.57 1.61
N GLY A 55 3.10 12.16 2.28
CA GLY A 55 2.93 13.23 3.27
C GLY A 55 2.84 12.71 4.70
N SER A 56 3.17 13.57 5.67
CA SER A 56 3.26 13.22 7.10
C SER A 56 1.92 13.00 7.79
N ALA A 57 0.81 13.42 7.19
CA ALA A 57 -0.54 13.19 7.70
C ALA A 57 -1.21 11.96 7.08
N SER A 58 -0.52 11.26 6.15
CA SER A 58 -1.09 10.13 5.43
C SER A 58 -1.21 8.89 6.31
N ILE A 59 -2.23 8.07 6.03
CA ILE A 59 -2.40 6.76 6.67
C ILE A 59 -1.22 5.87 6.29
N GLU A 60 -0.78 5.92 5.03
CA GLU A 60 0.39 5.21 4.49
C GLU A 60 1.63 5.44 5.37
N TYR A 61 1.91 6.70 5.72
CA TYR A 61 3.04 7.03 6.60
C TYR A 61 2.86 6.44 8.00
N THR A 62 1.71 6.65 8.64
CA THR A 62 1.52 6.13 10.00
C THR A 62 1.56 4.60 10.05
N ALA A 63 1.01 3.93 9.03
CA ALA A 63 1.10 2.48 8.87
C ALA A 63 2.56 2.04 8.66
N ALA A 64 3.32 2.73 7.80
CA ALA A 64 4.73 2.43 7.57
C ALA A 64 5.59 2.57 8.84
N VAL A 65 5.32 3.55 9.71
CA VAL A 65 6.00 3.67 11.02
C VAL A 65 5.84 2.38 11.82
N LEU A 66 4.63 1.83 11.88
CA LEU A 66 4.36 0.60 12.64
C LEU A 66 4.84 -0.67 11.93
N TYR A 67 4.85 -0.69 10.59
CA TYR A 67 5.44 -1.76 9.79
C TYR A 67 6.93 -1.90 10.07
N PHE A 68 7.71 -0.82 9.87
CA PHE A 68 9.16 -0.85 10.09
C PHE A 68 9.55 -0.98 11.57
N ALA A 69 8.67 -0.56 12.50
CA ALA A 69 8.86 -0.81 13.92
C ALA A 69 8.76 -2.31 14.28
N ALA A 70 7.93 -3.09 13.56
CA ALA A 70 7.70 -4.52 13.79
C ALA A 70 7.51 -4.85 15.29
N PHE A 71 8.47 -5.52 15.95
CA PHE A 71 8.37 -5.83 17.38
C PHE A 71 9.66 -5.56 18.16
N THR A 72 9.51 -5.45 19.48
CA THR A 72 10.62 -5.30 20.44
C THR A 72 11.48 -6.56 20.48
N GLY A 73 12.80 -6.41 20.39
CA GLY A 73 13.76 -7.52 20.45
C GLY A 73 13.95 -8.30 19.14
N LYS A 74 13.42 -7.80 18.02
CA LYS A 74 13.69 -8.35 16.68
C LYS A 74 15.18 -8.31 16.34
N THR A 75 15.67 -9.32 15.62
CA THR A 75 17.06 -9.43 15.18
C THR A 75 17.25 -9.08 13.70
N GLN A 76 16.14 -8.81 12.99
CA GLN A 76 16.10 -8.31 11.62
C GLN A 76 15.04 -7.20 11.52
N MET A 77 15.29 -6.22 10.66
CA MET A 77 14.33 -5.16 10.32
C MET A 77 13.62 -5.51 9.01
N PRO A 78 12.35 -5.14 8.83
CA PRO A 78 11.71 -5.20 7.52
C PRO A 78 12.52 -4.46 6.45
N GLY A 79 12.71 -5.07 5.29
CA GLY A 79 13.57 -4.52 4.22
C GLY A 79 12.87 -3.49 3.35
N LYS A 80 11.68 -3.83 2.85
CA LYS A 80 10.86 -2.98 1.97
C LYS A 80 9.39 -3.01 2.35
N LEU A 81 8.69 -1.93 2.03
CA LEU A 81 7.24 -1.83 2.04
C LEU A 81 6.79 -1.34 0.66
N TYR A 82 5.88 -2.10 0.05
CA TYR A 82 5.33 -1.78 -1.27
C TYR A 82 3.94 -1.17 -1.15
N PHE A 83 3.57 -0.33 -2.10
CA PHE A 83 2.22 0.19 -2.23
C PHE A 83 1.72 -0.02 -3.66
N SER A 84 0.43 -0.27 -3.84
CA SER A 84 -0.21 -0.26 -5.16
C SER A 84 -1.58 0.39 -5.05
N ARG A 85 -1.96 1.16 -6.07
CA ARG A 85 -3.27 1.81 -6.07
C ARG A 85 -4.40 0.80 -6.23
N PHE A 86 -5.46 0.97 -5.44
CA PHE A 86 -6.73 0.26 -5.55
C PHE A 86 -7.86 1.28 -5.57
N ASN A 87 -8.37 1.57 -6.76
CA ASN A 87 -9.41 2.56 -6.97
C ASN A 87 -10.81 1.92 -6.96
N THR A 88 -11.67 2.32 -6.03
CA THR A 88 -13.05 1.80 -5.94
C THR A 88 -14.00 2.45 -6.95
N ALA A 89 -13.56 3.53 -7.60
CA ALA A 89 -14.28 4.25 -8.65
C ALA A 89 -13.37 4.45 -9.87
N ALA A 90 -13.93 4.89 -10.99
CA ALA A 90 -13.14 5.33 -12.13
C ALA A 90 -12.26 6.53 -11.73
N VAL A 91 -11.01 6.52 -12.17
CA VAL A 91 -10.03 7.58 -11.87
C VAL A 91 -9.51 8.21 -13.15
N ALA A 92 -9.15 9.49 -13.07
CA ALA A 92 -8.55 10.25 -14.16
C ALA A 92 -7.06 9.94 -14.32
N ALA A 93 -6.56 10.14 -15.54
CA ALA A 93 -5.13 10.23 -15.79
C ALA A 93 -4.55 11.50 -15.18
N PHE A 94 -3.29 11.45 -14.74
CA PHE A 94 -2.56 12.65 -14.33
C PHE A 94 -1.09 12.63 -14.77
N LEU A 95 -0.56 13.82 -15.02
CA LEU A 95 0.86 14.12 -15.16
C LEU A 95 1.29 14.96 -13.95
N ARG A 96 2.13 14.38 -13.10
CA ARG A 96 2.69 15.04 -11.92
C ARG A 96 4.14 15.41 -12.18
N SER A 97 4.44 16.69 -12.10
CA SER A 97 5.80 17.24 -12.33
C SER A 97 6.88 16.67 -11.40
N GLY A 98 8.15 16.90 -11.76
CA GLY A 98 9.29 16.80 -10.85
C GLY A 98 9.17 17.82 -9.70
N SER A 99 9.89 17.59 -8.58
CA SER A 99 9.75 18.46 -7.40
C SER A 99 10.30 19.87 -7.63
N HIS A 100 9.52 20.87 -7.25
CA HIS A 100 9.83 22.29 -7.22
C HIS A 100 10.23 22.79 -5.83
N ALA A 101 10.64 21.89 -4.91
CA ALA A 101 11.08 22.28 -3.56
C ALA A 101 12.21 23.33 -3.54
N ALA A 102 13.07 23.34 -4.56
CA ALA A 102 14.14 24.32 -4.74
C ALA A 102 13.80 25.48 -5.70
N THR A 103 12.58 25.51 -6.27
CA THR A 103 12.15 26.56 -7.19
C THR A 103 11.52 27.69 -6.39
N THR A 104 12.01 28.92 -6.59
CA THR A 104 11.41 30.13 -6.01
C THR A 104 10.29 30.67 -6.91
N LEU A 105 9.36 31.44 -6.34
CA LEU A 105 8.34 32.13 -7.14
C LEU A 105 8.99 33.05 -8.18
N ALA A 106 10.09 33.74 -7.84
CA ALA A 106 10.80 34.59 -8.79
C ALA A 106 11.32 33.82 -10.02
N GLN A 107 11.86 32.61 -9.81
CA GLN A 107 12.29 31.73 -10.91
C GLN A 107 11.09 31.21 -11.73
N LEU A 108 9.98 30.85 -11.06
CA LEU A 108 8.77 30.40 -11.73
C LEU A 108 8.20 31.48 -12.67
N LYS A 109 8.24 32.75 -12.25
CA LYS A 109 7.77 33.91 -13.02
C LYS A 109 8.58 34.19 -14.30
N LEU A 110 9.75 33.57 -14.46
CA LEU A 110 10.55 33.67 -15.68
C LEU A 110 10.08 32.69 -16.77
N LEU A 111 9.21 31.73 -16.44
CA LEU A 111 8.76 30.73 -17.38
C LEU A 111 7.61 31.27 -18.25
N SER A 112 7.78 31.10 -19.57
CA SER A 112 6.76 31.38 -20.57
C SER A 112 6.97 30.49 -21.79
N GLY A 113 5.93 30.32 -22.60
CA GLY A 113 5.96 29.53 -23.83
C GLY A 113 4.66 28.76 -24.06
N THR A 114 4.70 27.78 -24.95
CA THR A 114 3.62 26.82 -25.15
C THR A 114 3.99 25.49 -24.52
N LEU A 115 2.97 24.71 -24.17
CA LEU A 115 3.08 23.34 -23.68
C LEU A 115 2.30 22.45 -24.65
N THR A 116 2.92 21.37 -25.10
CA THR A 116 2.24 20.34 -25.89
C THR A 116 2.26 19.03 -25.12
N LEU A 117 1.11 18.36 -25.02
CA LEU A 117 0.93 17.06 -24.41
C LEU A 117 -0.30 16.39 -25.02
N THR A 118 -0.39 15.07 -24.98
CA THR A 118 -1.60 14.36 -25.39
C THR A 118 -2.49 14.10 -24.18
N VAL A 119 -3.77 14.47 -24.27
CA VAL A 119 -4.81 14.20 -23.26
C VAL A 119 -5.95 13.45 -23.95
N ASP A 120 -6.35 12.32 -23.39
CA ASP A 120 -7.44 11.48 -23.89
C ASP A 120 -7.32 11.15 -25.40
N GLY A 121 -6.08 10.88 -25.83
CA GLY A 121 -5.73 10.59 -27.22
C GLY A 121 -5.69 11.79 -28.16
N THR A 122 -5.93 13.00 -27.68
CA THR A 122 -5.88 14.25 -28.46
C THR A 122 -4.64 15.07 -28.10
N GLU A 123 -3.87 15.48 -29.09
CA GLU A 123 -2.73 16.39 -28.87
C GLU A 123 -3.26 17.79 -28.54
N GLU A 124 -2.95 18.25 -27.33
CA GLU A 124 -3.29 19.58 -26.83
C GLU A 124 -2.05 20.46 -26.90
N THR A 125 -2.12 21.56 -27.64
CA THR A 125 -1.11 22.61 -27.61
C THR A 125 -1.71 23.84 -26.93
N SER A 126 -1.14 24.21 -25.79
CA SER A 126 -1.60 25.34 -25.00
C SER A 126 -1.53 26.65 -25.78
N ALA A 127 -2.35 27.62 -25.40
CA ALA A 127 -2.07 29.02 -25.69
C ALA A 127 -0.70 29.43 -25.09
N ALA A 128 -0.17 30.59 -25.48
CA ALA A 128 1.05 31.11 -24.89
C ALA A 128 0.86 31.36 -23.39
N ILE A 129 1.44 30.50 -22.55
CA ILE A 129 1.45 30.62 -21.10
C ILE A 129 2.55 31.61 -20.72
N ASN A 130 2.22 32.57 -19.85
CA ASN A 130 3.18 33.49 -19.27
C ASN A 130 2.98 33.59 -17.76
N LEU A 131 3.96 33.12 -16.99
CA LEU A 131 3.88 33.09 -15.53
C LEU A 131 4.44 34.37 -14.88
N SER A 132 4.82 35.40 -15.65
CA SER A 132 5.32 36.66 -15.09
C SER A 132 4.32 37.37 -14.17
N GLY A 133 3.02 37.08 -14.33
CA GLY A 133 1.94 37.59 -13.47
C GLY A 133 1.69 36.76 -12.21
N ALA A 134 2.27 35.56 -12.07
CA ALA A 134 1.96 34.66 -10.97
C ALA A 134 2.25 35.29 -9.60
N THR A 135 1.32 35.11 -8.68
CA THR A 135 1.40 35.62 -7.29
C THR A 135 1.72 34.51 -6.27
N SER A 136 1.46 33.26 -6.63
CA SER A 136 1.76 32.05 -5.86
C SER A 136 1.96 30.87 -6.82
N PHE A 137 2.34 29.70 -6.30
CA PHE A 137 2.35 28.47 -7.09
C PHE A 137 0.93 28.00 -7.45
N ASP A 138 -0.05 28.20 -6.56
CA ASP A 138 -1.46 27.92 -6.85
C ASP A 138 -1.98 28.79 -8.00
N ASN A 139 -1.69 30.10 -7.98
CA ASN A 139 -2.06 30.98 -9.07
C ASN A 139 -1.30 30.67 -10.37
N ALA A 140 -0.08 30.14 -10.29
CA ALA A 140 0.61 29.62 -11.47
C ALA A 140 -0.08 28.38 -12.04
N ALA A 141 -0.62 27.49 -11.20
CA ALA A 141 -1.40 26.34 -11.64
C ALA A 141 -2.67 26.79 -12.41
N GLU A 142 -3.40 27.78 -11.90
CA GLU A 142 -4.56 28.38 -12.58
C GLU A 142 -4.20 28.96 -13.97
N LEU A 143 -3.04 29.64 -14.07
CA LEU A 143 -2.56 30.19 -15.34
C LEU A 143 -2.16 29.09 -16.33
N ILE A 144 -1.58 27.98 -15.85
CA ILE A 144 -1.24 26.81 -16.68
C ILE A 144 -2.52 26.13 -17.16
N GLU A 145 -3.50 25.91 -16.27
CA GLU A 145 -4.82 25.35 -16.62
C GLU A 145 -5.50 26.19 -17.70
N THR A 146 -5.58 27.51 -17.49
CA THR A 146 -6.16 28.44 -18.46
C THR A 146 -5.46 28.36 -19.83
N GLY A 147 -4.13 28.15 -19.81
CA GLY A 147 -3.34 28.01 -21.03
C GLY A 147 -3.61 26.72 -21.79
N ILE A 148 -3.73 25.59 -21.09
CA ILE A 148 -4.01 24.27 -21.69
C ILE A 148 -5.47 24.20 -22.14
N GLY A 149 -6.40 24.68 -21.32
CA GLY A 149 -7.83 24.66 -21.58
C GLY A 149 -8.56 23.60 -20.76
N SER A 150 -9.85 23.41 -21.06
CA SER A 150 -10.78 22.62 -20.25
C SER A 150 -10.62 21.10 -20.35
N SER A 151 -9.62 20.60 -21.09
CA SER A 151 -9.30 19.17 -21.15
C SER A 151 -8.61 18.67 -19.88
N VAL A 152 -8.12 19.60 -19.04
CA VAL A 152 -7.40 19.27 -17.81
C VAL A 152 -7.82 20.18 -16.64
N GLU A 153 -7.57 19.69 -15.43
CA GLU A 153 -7.51 20.47 -14.20
C GLU A 153 -6.04 20.51 -13.72
N VAL A 154 -5.52 21.69 -13.37
CA VAL A 154 -4.14 21.86 -12.92
C VAL A 154 -4.11 22.38 -11.49
N THR A 155 -3.52 21.59 -10.60
CA THR A 155 -3.40 21.94 -9.19
C THR A 155 -1.94 22.01 -8.75
N TRP A 156 -1.68 22.82 -7.72
CA TRP A 156 -0.40 22.83 -7.02
C TRP A 156 -0.48 22.00 -5.75
N ASP A 157 0.38 20.99 -5.66
CA ASP A 157 0.57 20.21 -4.45
C ASP A 157 1.63 20.88 -3.57
N SER A 158 1.17 21.54 -2.51
CA SER A 158 2.05 22.22 -1.56
C SER A 158 2.84 21.28 -0.64
N VAL A 159 2.48 19.99 -0.54
CA VAL A 159 3.20 18.98 0.25
C VAL A 159 4.37 18.44 -0.56
N LEU A 160 4.09 17.94 -1.77
CA LEU A 160 5.10 17.36 -2.66
C LEU A 160 5.91 18.42 -3.41
N LYS A 161 5.43 19.67 -3.40
CA LYS A 161 5.94 20.80 -4.17
C LYS A 161 5.91 20.47 -5.67
N LYS A 162 4.76 20.09 -6.21
CA LYS A 162 4.59 19.62 -7.59
C LYS A 162 3.32 20.17 -8.21
N PHE A 163 3.36 20.55 -9.48
CA PHE A 163 2.16 20.70 -10.30
C PHE A 163 1.61 19.34 -10.71
N ILE A 164 0.28 19.19 -10.68
CA ILE A 164 -0.46 18.02 -11.10
C ILE A 164 -1.46 18.45 -12.17
N ILE A 165 -1.27 17.96 -13.39
CA ILE A 165 -2.19 18.13 -14.52
C ILE A 165 -3.04 16.87 -14.59
N THR A 166 -4.34 16.97 -14.37
CA THR A 166 -5.28 15.84 -14.33
C THR A 166 -6.23 15.94 -15.52
N SER A 167 -6.45 14.85 -16.26
CA SER A 167 -7.46 14.81 -17.31
C SER A 167 -8.85 15.11 -16.72
N ALA A 168 -9.67 15.89 -17.43
CA ALA A 168 -11.03 16.19 -17.03
C ALA A 168 -11.98 14.97 -17.13
N THR A 169 -11.55 13.89 -17.77
CA THR A 169 -12.30 12.64 -17.88
C THR A 169 -11.77 11.58 -16.90
N THR A 170 -12.53 10.49 -16.72
CA THR A 170 -12.14 9.36 -15.86
C THR A 170 -12.35 8.05 -16.61
N GLY A 171 -11.73 6.98 -16.10
CA GLY A 171 -11.86 5.65 -16.70
C GLY A 171 -10.70 5.31 -17.62
N VAL A 172 -10.81 4.17 -18.31
CA VAL A 172 -9.71 3.61 -19.12
C VAL A 172 -9.33 4.46 -20.33
N ASP A 173 -10.26 5.27 -20.84
CA ASP A 173 -10.02 6.17 -21.97
C ASP A 173 -9.37 7.49 -21.53
N SER A 174 -9.40 7.79 -20.22
CA SER A 174 -8.67 8.92 -19.66
C SER A 174 -7.19 8.62 -19.74
N THR A 175 -6.47 9.34 -20.59
CA THR A 175 -5.05 9.10 -20.86
C THR A 175 -4.27 10.40 -20.88
N ILE A 176 -2.99 10.32 -20.52
CA ILE A 176 -2.11 11.49 -20.54
C ILE A 176 -0.66 11.08 -20.84
N THR A 177 0.04 11.89 -21.61
CA THR A 177 1.48 11.72 -21.87
C THR A 177 2.32 12.67 -21.00
N PHE A 178 3.62 12.45 -21.00
CA PHE A 178 4.54 13.54 -20.65
C PHE A 178 4.35 14.72 -21.60
N ALA A 179 4.70 15.92 -21.14
CA ALA A 179 4.76 17.06 -22.04
C ALA A 179 5.96 16.89 -23.00
N ASP A 180 5.77 17.34 -24.24
CA ASP A 180 6.81 17.39 -25.23
C ASP A 180 7.96 18.29 -24.77
N GLU A 181 9.17 17.92 -25.16
CA GLU A 181 10.36 18.64 -24.72
C GLU A 181 10.37 20.07 -25.27
N GLY A 182 10.42 21.03 -24.34
CA GLY A 182 10.47 22.45 -24.64
C GLY A 182 10.88 23.25 -23.41
N THR A 183 11.19 24.53 -23.58
CA THR A 183 11.67 25.40 -22.48
C THR A 183 10.68 25.46 -21.32
N LEU A 184 9.38 25.62 -21.63
CA LEU A 184 8.33 25.67 -20.61
C LEU A 184 8.13 24.31 -19.94
N ALA A 185 8.01 23.22 -20.72
CA ALA A 185 7.86 21.86 -20.21
C ALA A 185 9.02 21.46 -19.28
N THR A 186 10.26 21.78 -19.68
CA THR A 186 11.47 21.51 -18.88
C THR A 186 11.51 22.39 -17.63
N GLY A 187 11.18 23.68 -17.76
CA GLY A 187 11.12 24.62 -16.64
C GLY A 187 10.09 24.24 -15.58
N LEU A 188 8.93 23.72 -16.01
CA LEU A 188 7.86 23.18 -15.16
C LEU A 188 8.06 21.72 -14.76
N LYS A 189 9.18 21.11 -15.18
CA LYS A 189 9.53 19.71 -14.88
C LYS A 189 8.43 18.71 -15.25
N LEU A 190 7.84 18.88 -16.43
CA LEU A 190 6.73 18.07 -16.96
C LEU A 190 7.19 16.94 -17.90
N THR A 191 8.50 16.77 -18.08
CA THR A 191 9.09 15.74 -18.94
C THR A 191 9.62 14.56 -18.11
N GLU A 192 9.71 13.37 -18.70
CA GLU A 192 10.29 12.20 -18.04
C GLU A 192 11.72 12.48 -17.51
N ALA A 193 12.55 13.14 -18.32
CA ALA A 193 13.93 13.51 -17.97
C ALA A 193 14.04 14.45 -16.76
N THR A 194 12.98 15.18 -16.44
CA THR A 194 12.91 16.07 -15.27
C THR A 194 12.28 15.42 -14.04
N GLY A 195 11.98 14.11 -14.12
CA GLY A 195 11.42 13.32 -13.02
C GLY A 195 9.90 13.48 -12.85
N ALA A 196 9.20 13.84 -13.93
CA ALA A 196 7.74 13.78 -13.95
C ALA A 196 7.25 12.32 -13.87
N VAL A 197 6.03 12.13 -13.38
CA VAL A 197 5.37 10.84 -13.25
C VAL A 197 3.98 10.92 -13.85
N ILE A 198 3.63 9.97 -14.71
CA ILE A 198 2.27 9.81 -15.23
C ILE A 198 1.53 8.69 -14.50
N SER A 199 0.21 8.83 -14.43
CA SER A 199 -0.74 7.76 -14.16
C SER A 199 -1.80 7.82 -15.24
N GLN A 200 -2.11 6.68 -15.86
CA GLN A 200 -3.28 6.60 -16.74
C GLN A 200 -4.55 6.51 -15.89
N GLY A 201 -5.68 6.89 -16.49
CA GLY A 201 -6.98 6.64 -15.91
C GLY A 201 -7.29 5.16 -15.89
N ALA A 202 -8.24 4.78 -15.05
CA ALA A 202 -8.67 3.40 -14.94
C ALA A 202 -10.13 3.30 -14.50
N ALA A 203 -10.78 2.23 -14.95
CA ALA A 203 -12.05 1.78 -14.38
C ALA A 203 -11.84 1.29 -12.93
N PRO A 204 -12.91 1.13 -12.13
CA PRO A 204 -12.81 0.54 -10.80
C PRO A 204 -12.00 -0.74 -10.79
N ALA A 205 -11.16 -0.87 -9.77
CA ALA A 205 -10.29 -1.99 -9.51
C ALA A 205 -11.05 -3.31 -9.42
N VAL A 206 -10.56 -4.32 -10.13
CA VAL A 206 -10.92 -5.74 -9.94
C VAL A 206 -9.75 -6.43 -9.24
N VAL A 207 -10.04 -7.22 -8.21
CA VAL A 207 -9.03 -7.82 -7.32
C VAL A 207 -8.01 -8.67 -8.10
N ASP A 208 -8.49 -9.60 -8.92
CA ASP A 208 -7.63 -10.51 -9.69
C ASP A 208 -6.73 -9.77 -10.68
N ASP A 209 -7.28 -8.76 -11.36
CA ASP A 209 -6.54 -7.96 -12.35
C ASP A 209 -5.44 -7.14 -11.69
N ILE A 210 -5.72 -6.53 -10.53
CA ILE A 210 -4.71 -5.77 -9.77
C ILE A 210 -3.58 -6.67 -9.32
N PHE A 211 -3.86 -7.83 -8.74
CA PHE A 211 -2.78 -8.72 -8.30
C PHE A 211 -1.99 -9.30 -9.47
N THR A 212 -2.64 -9.57 -10.60
CA THR A 212 -1.95 -9.95 -11.84
C THR A 212 -0.99 -8.85 -12.29
N ALA A 213 -1.42 -7.59 -12.25
CA ALA A 213 -0.59 -6.44 -12.60
C ALA A 213 0.57 -6.21 -11.60
N ILE A 214 0.30 -6.36 -10.29
CA ILE A 214 1.31 -6.26 -9.23
C ILE A 214 2.37 -7.34 -9.42
N LEU A 215 1.98 -8.61 -9.55
CA LEU A 215 2.92 -9.72 -9.69
C LEU A 215 3.76 -9.67 -10.98
N ALA A 216 3.27 -8.98 -12.02
CA ALA A 216 4.05 -8.71 -13.22
C ALA A 216 5.17 -7.67 -13.00
N LYS A 217 5.08 -6.86 -11.93
CA LYS A 217 6.04 -5.82 -11.57
C LYS A 217 6.94 -6.22 -10.39
N GLU A 218 6.34 -6.78 -9.34
CA GLU A 218 7.00 -7.07 -8.08
C GLU A 218 6.41 -8.33 -7.41
N GLN A 219 7.29 -9.22 -6.97
CA GLN A 219 6.95 -10.51 -6.36
C GLN A 219 7.62 -10.71 -4.99
N ASP A 220 8.53 -9.83 -4.57
CA ASP A 220 9.29 -9.89 -3.33
C ASP A 220 8.49 -9.36 -2.13
N TRP A 221 7.28 -9.89 -1.96
CA TRP A 221 6.38 -9.63 -0.84
C TRP A 221 5.53 -10.88 -0.56
N VAL A 222 5.01 -10.98 0.66
CA VAL A 222 4.29 -12.17 1.14
C VAL A 222 2.99 -11.82 1.89
N THR A 223 2.91 -10.66 2.53
CA THR A 223 1.67 -10.21 3.18
C THR A 223 1.13 -8.98 2.49
N PHE A 224 -0.20 -8.82 2.46
CA PHE A 224 -0.80 -7.56 2.05
C PHE A 224 -1.98 -7.14 2.91
N SER A 225 -2.26 -5.84 2.91
CA SER A 225 -3.41 -5.22 3.57
C SER A 225 -3.84 -3.95 2.82
N THR A 226 -4.79 -3.20 3.36
CA THR A 226 -5.31 -1.96 2.77
C THR A 226 -5.05 -0.76 3.69
N THR A 227 -4.78 0.42 3.13
CA THR A 227 -4.76 1.68 3.91
C THR A 227 -6.15 2.30 4.06
N PHE A 228 -7.14 1.78 3.34
CA PHE A 228 -8.54 2.19 3.39
C PHE A 228 -9.42 1.06 3.94
N ALA A 229 -10.60 1.43 4.47
CA ALA A 229 -11.57 0.46 4.98
C ALA A 229 -12.21 -0.31 3.81
N VAL A 230 -12.29 -1.64 3.94
CA VAL A 230 -12.89 -2.50 2.93
C VAL A 230 -14.32 -2.88 3.31
N THR A 231 -15.16 -3.10 2.31
CA THR A 231 -16.46 -3.77 2.50
C THR A 231 -16.27 -5.28 2.73
N LYS A 232 -17.31 -5.94 3.24
CA LYS A 232 -17.30 -7.41 3.43
C LYS A 232 -17.05 -8.16 2.12
N ASP A 233 -17.65 -7.70 1.02
CA ASP A 233 -17.47 -8.30 -0.30
C ASP A 233 -16.03 -8.12 -0.82
N GLN A 234 -15.42 -6.95 -0.62
CA GLN A 234 -14.03 -6.72 -0.98
C GLN A 234 -13.07 -7.58 -0.14
N ALA A 235 -13.29 -7.67 1.18
CA ALA A 235 -12.50 -8.53 2.06
C ALA A 235 -12.60 -10.01 1.64
N ASN A 236 -13.81 -10.48 1.30
CA ASN A 236 -14.04 -11.82 0.76
C ASN A 236 -13.29 -12.04 -0.57
N ALA A 237 -13.30 -11.07 -1.48
CA ALA A 237 -12.59 -11.16 -2.75
C ALA A 237 -11.06 -11.22 -2.55
N PHE A 238 -10.51 -10.42 -1.63
CA PHE A 238 -9.08 -10.48 -1.26
C PHE A 238 -8.69 -11.83 -0.64
N ALA A 239 -9.52 -12.37 0.26
CA ALA A 239 -9.29 -13.66 0.86
C ALA A 239 -9.39 -14.82 -0.15
N LEU A 240 -10.38 -14.78 -1.07
CA LEU A 240 -10.51 -15.76 -2.15
C LEU A 240 -9.28 -15.78 -3.06
N TRP A 241 -8.80 -14.60 -3.46
CA TRP A 241 -7.58 -14.50 -4.25
C TRP A 241 -6.41 -15.16 -3.52
N THR A 242 -6.22 -14.82 -2.25
CA THR A 242 -5.12 -15.33 -1.40
C THR A 242 -5.18 -16.84 -1.23
N ASN A 243 -6.35 -17.39 -0.95
CA ASN A 243 -6.59 -18.84 -0.81
C ASN A 243 -6.18 -19.62 -2.07
N SER A 244 -6.21 -18.97 -3.24
CA SER A 244 -5.86 -19.58 -4.53
C SER A 244 -4.36 -19.52 -4.85
N GLN A 245 -3.53 -18.98 -3.94
CA GLN A 245 -2.09 -18.76 -4.17
C GLN A 245 -1.18 -19.85 -3.60
N ASN A 246 -1.72 -21.03 -3.23
CA ASN A 246 -0.93 -22.15 -2.72
C ASN A 246 -0.04 -21.74 -1.53
N HIS A 247 -0.64 -21.06 -0.56
CA HIS A 247 -0.01 -20.53 0.66
C HIS A 247 1.13 -19.53 0.44
N ARG A 248 1.28 -18.96 -0.76
CA ARG A 248 2.38 -18.03 -1.06
C ARG A 248 2.19 -16.64 -0.48
N PHE A 249 0.94 -16.21 -0.28
CA PHE A 249 0.60 -14.89 0.24
C PHE A 249 -0.37 -15.02 1.42
N ALA A 250 -0.37 -14.01 2.29
CA ALA A 250 -1.39 -13.85 3.33
C ALA A 250 -2.07 -12.49 3.25
N TYR A 251 -3.39 -12.51 3.37
CA TYR A 251 -4.20 -11.31 3.49
C TYR A 251 -4.32 -10.92 4.96
N VAL A 252 -4.04 -9.67 5.31
CA VAL A 252 -4.15 -9.15 6.67
C VAL A 252 -5.27 -8.09 6.72
N PRO A 253 -6.56 -8.49 6.71
CA PRO A 253 -7.66 -7.55 6.84
C PRO A 253 -7.65 -6.91 8.22
N TRP A 254 -8.09 -5.66 8.29
CA TRP A 254 -8.34 -4.97 9.56
C TRP A 254 -9.80 -4.57 9.69
N ASP A 255 -10.29 -4.57 10.94
CA ASP A 255 -11.65 -4.18 11.28
C ASP A 255 -11.64 -3.49 12.65
N ALA A 256 -12.18 -2.27 12.74
CA ALA A 256 -12.34 -1.53 14.00
C ALA A 256 -13.80 -1.46 14.46
N SER A 257 -14.71 -2.13 13.74
CA SER A 257 -16.14 -2.04 14.00
C SER A 257 -16.53 -2.73 15.31
N GLY A 258 -17.62 -2.26 15.92
CA GLY A 258 -18.17 -2.92 17.11
C GLY A 258 -18.66 -4.34 16.82
N THR A 259 -18.93 -4.72 15.57
CA THR A 259 -19.38 -6.08 15.24
C THR A 259 -18.26 -7.11 15.36
N ALA A 260 -16.99 -6.70 15.28
CA ALA A 260 -15.84 -7.58 15.46
C ALA A 260 -15.66 -8.07 16.91
N ILE A 261 -16.16 -7.30 17.89
CA ILE A 261 -16.10 -7.61 19.34
C ILE A 261 -17.46 -8.07 19.91
N VAL A 262 -18.43 -8.41 19.06
CA VAL A 262 -19.66 -9.06 19.47
C VAL A 262 -19.53 -10.56 19.22
N ALA A 263 -19.56 -11.37 20.27
CA ALA A 263 -19.38 -12.81 20.19
C ALA A 263 -20.37 -13.46 19.19
N GLY A 264 -19.84 -14.19 18.21
CA GLY A 264 -20.64 -14.91 17.21
C GLY A 264 -21.31 -14.02 16.16
N SER A 265 -20.86 -12.78 16.01
CA SER A 265 -21.43 -11.82 15.06
C SER A 265 -21.25 -12.25 13.61
N SER A 266 -22.36 -12.43 12.89
CA SER A 266 -22.36 -12.66 11.44
C SER A 266 -22.02 -11.41 10.60
N ASN A 267 -22.02 -10.25 11.27
CA ASN A 267 -21.74 -8.94 10.66
C ASN A 267 -20.28 -8.50 10.80
N ALA A 268 -19.43 -9.30 11.46
CA ALA A 268 -17.99 -9.06 11.47
C ALA A 268 -17.43 -9.17 10.03
N LEU A 269 -16.44 -8.35 9.69
CA LEU A 269 -15.84 -8.30 8.34
C LEU A 269 -15.42 -9.68 7.84
N VAL A 270 -14.84 -10.49 8.73
CA VAL A 270 -14.25 -11.79 8.38
C VAL A 270 -15.17 -12.98 8.61
N TYR A 271 -16.44 -12.77 8.96
CA TYR A 271 -17.35 -13.87 9.28
C TYR A 271 -17.50 -14.86 8.13
N ASP A 272 -17.70 -14.38 6.89
CA ASP A 272 -17.88 -15.28 5.74
C ASP A 272 -16.56 -15.96 5.35
N ILE A 273 -15.44 -15.22 5.41
CA ILE A 273 -14.08 -15.74 5.18
C ILE A 273 -13.84 -16.99 6.04
N ILE A 274 -14.19 -16.92 7.33
CA ILE A 274 -13.91 -17.99 8.30
C ILE A 274 -15.01 -19.06 8.29
N ASN A 275 -16.28 -18.67 8.45
CA ASN A 275 -17.37 -19.59 8.78
C ASN A 275 -18.16 -20.08 7.56
N THR A 276 -18.13 -19.35 6.45
CA THR A 276 -18.88 -19.72 5.23
C THR A 276 -17.97 -20.40 4.21
N TYR A 277 -16.84 -19.76 3.89
CA TYR A 277 -15.94 -20.22 2.83
C TYR A 277 -14.72 -20.99 3.35
N ALA A 278 -14.35 -20.78 4.62
CA ALA A 278 -13.16 -21.36 5.24
C ALA A 278 -11.87 -21.09 4.42
N TYR A 279 -11.69 -19.85 3.97
CA TYR A 279 -10.50 -19.46 3.21
C TYR A 279 -9.23 -19.55 4.05
N ASN A 280 -8.17 -20.10 3.46
CA ASN A 280 -6.84 -20.20 4.05
C ASN A 280 -6.10 -18.84 3.99
N ASP A 281 -5.04 -18.75 4.78
CA ASP A 281 -4.01 -17.71 4.68
C ASP A 281 -4.52 -16.27 4.90
N THR A 282 -5.55 -16.11 5.73
CA THR A 282 -6.03 -14.80 6.17
C THR A 282 -5.64 -14.59 7.63
N CYS A 283 -5.07 -13.43 7.97
CA CYS A 283 -4.73 -13.03 9.34
C CYS A 283 -5.60 -11.83 9.73
N PRO A 284 -6.83 -12.04 10.23
CA PRO A 284 -7.69 -10.95 10.65
C PRO A 284 -7.09 -10.17 11.82
N VAL A 285 -7.17 -8.85 11.75
CA VAL A 285 -6.69 -7.94 12.77
C VAL A 285 -7.82 -7.02 13.25
N TYR A 286 -8.08 -6.98 14.55
CA TYR A 286 -8.98 -5.99 15.15
C TYR A 286 -8.19 -4.72 15.46
N GLY A 287 -8.61 -3.60 14.86
CA GLY A 287 -7.90 -2.33 14.89
C GLY A 287 -7.96 -1.59 13.57
N TYR A 288 -6.93 -0.81 13.30
CA TYR A 288 -6.81 0.10 12.16
C TYR A 288 -5.69 -0.36 11.20
N PRO A 289 -5.46 0.31 10.06
CA PRO A 289 -4.35 -0.02 9.16
C PRO A 289 -2.99 -0.16 9.86
N ASN A 290 -2.74 0.63 10.92
CA ASN A 290 -1.50 0.57 11.71
C ASN A 290 -1.31 -0.77 12.42
N HIS A 291 -2.39 -1.41 12.87
CA HIS A 291 -2.35 -2.73 13.51
C HIS A 291 -2.03 -3.82 12.47
N ALA A 292 -2.69 -3.78 11.31
CA ALA A 292 -2.36 -4.69 10.21
C ALA A 292 -0.92 -4.47 9.71
N ALA A 293 -0.48 -3.20 9.61
CA ALA A 293 0.89 -2.85 9.26
C ALA A 293 1.89 -3.49 10.21
N ASN A 294 1.61 -3.45 11.51
CA ASN A 294 2.49 -4.05 12.51
C ASN A 294 2.52 -5.59 12.43
N ALA A 295 1.39 -6.24 12.19
CA ALA A 295 1.34 -7.68 11.97
C ALA A 295 2.12 -8.10 10.70
N MET A 296 2.02 -7.33 9.62
CA MET A 296 2.86 -7.54 8.42
C MET A 296 4.35 -7.26 8.70
N GLY A 297 4.65 -6.21 9.47
CA GLY A 297 6.01 -5.88 9.88
C GLY A 297 6.63 -6.96 10.77
N PHE A 298 5.84 -7.60 11.63
CA PHE A 298 6.25 -8.78 12.38
C PHE A 298 6.72 -9.91 11.46
N VAL A 299 5.94 -10.25 10.43
CA VAL A 299 6.32 -11.27 9.43
C VAL A 299 7.62 -10.91 8.73
N ALA A 300 7.76 -9.66 8.28
CA ALA A 300 8.94 -9.17 7.59
C ALA A 300 10.21 -9.11 8.46
N ALA A 301 10.05 -9.06 9.78
CA ALA A 301 11.13 -9.03 10.75
C ALA A 301 11.54 -10.42 11.28
N LEU A 302 10.86 -11.50 10.86
CA LEU A 302 11.24 -12.86 11.24
C LEU A 302 12.58 -13.24 10.59
N ASN A 303 13.54 -13.66 11.42
CA ASN A 303 14.89 -13.98 10.96
C ASN A 303 15.11 -15.50 10.92
N PHE A 304 14.71 -16.14 9.82
CA PHE A 304 14.89 -17.58 9.65
C PHE A 304 16.33 -18.03 9.39
N THR A 305 17.27 -17.10 9.17
CA THR A 305 18.71 -17.42 9.06
C THR A 305 19.36 -17.65 10.42
N GLN A 306 18.73 -17.17 11.51
CA GLN A 306 19.21 -17.36 12.86
C GLN A 306 18.67 -18.68 13.45
N ALA A 307 19.52 -19.40 14.19
CA ALA A 307 19.08 -20.54 14.98
C ALA A 307 17.95 -20.13 15.95
N ASN A 308 16.83 -20.85 15.92
CA ASN A 308 15.60 -20.53 16.67
C ASN A 308 15.01 -19.15 16.36
N GLY A 309 15.18 -18.65 15.13
CA GLY A 309 14.69 -17.32 14.74
C GLY A 309 13.18 -17.20 14.51
N ARG A 310 12.42 -18.30 14.57
CA ARG A 310 10.95 -18.27 14.57
C ARG A 310 10.44 -17.87 15.95
N CYS A 311 9.55 -16.89 16.01
CA CYS A 311 8.81 -16.52 17.22
C CYS A 311 7.34 -16.28 16.87
N SER A 312 6.43 -16.47 17.84
CA SER A 312 5.00 -16.22 17.62
C SER A 312 4.67 -14.73 17.72
N LEU A 313 3.66 -14.29 16.96
CA LEU A 313 3.05 -12.95 17.10
C LEU A 313 2.45 -12.77 18.51
N ASN A 314 1.95 -13.85 19.12
CA ASN A 314 1.43 -13.80 20.48
C ASN A 314 2.50 -13.32 21.48
N GLY A 315 2.11 -12.39 22.35
CA GLY A 315 3.01 -11.79 23.33
C GLY A 315 4.08 -10.86 22.74
N ARG A 316 4.06 -10.57 21.42
CA ARG A 316 4.94 -9.54 20.86
C ARG A 316 4.46 -8.16 21.28
N GLN A 317 5.42 -7.32 21.63
CA GLN A 317 5.20 -5.94 22.05
C GLN A 317 5.81 -5.01 21.02
N VAL A 318 5.21 -3.84 20.87
CA VAL A 318 5.74 -2.75 20.04
C VAL A 318 5.43 -1.41 20.69
N SER A 319 6.36 -0.47 20.58
CA SER A 319 6.13 0.90 21.04
C SER A 319 5.34 1.69 20.00
N GLY A 320 4.42 2.54 20.44
CA GLY A 320 3.63 3.43 19.56
C GLY A 320 2.39 2.81 18.94
N LEU A 321 2.08 1.52 19.22
CA LEU A 321 0.80 0.91 18.83
C LEU A 321 -0.21 1.00 19.97
N LEU A 322 -1.41 1.50 19.68
CA LEU A 322 -2.50 1.64 20.64
C LEU A 322 -3.14 0.27 20.94
N PRO A 323 -3.31 -0.15 22.22
CA PRO A 323 -4.10 -1.33 22.55
C PRO A 323 -5.58 -1.10 22.23
N MET A 324 -6.20 -2.04 21.52
CA MET A 324 -7.61 -1.99 21.09
C MET A 324 -8.55 -2.73 22.05
N ILE A 325 -8.01 -3.66 22.86
CA ILE A 325 -8.79 -4.48 23.79
C ILE A 325 -8.16 -4.37 25.18
N SER A 326 -8.99 -4.12 26.20
CA SER A 326 -8.57 -3.95 27.59
C SER A 326 -9.49 -4.63 28.60
N ASN A 327 -10.43 -5.46 28.13
CA ASN A 327 -11.35 -6.21 28.99
C ASN A 327 -11.58 -7.63 28.45
N ASP A 328 -11.96 -8.54 29.36
CA ASP A 328 -12.10 -9.98 29.07
C ASP A 328 -13.25 -10.29 28.10
N THR A 329 -14.34 -9.52 28.14
CA THR A 329 -15.50 -9.73 27.26
C THR A 329 -15.13 -9.52 25.80
N ASP A 330 -14.50 -8.39 25.48
CA ASP A 330 -14.05 -8.07 24.13
C ASP A 330 -12.93 -9.00 23.68
N TYR A 331 -12.04 -9.40 24.61
CA TYR A 331 -10.99 -10.39 24.36
C TYR A 331 -11.55 -11.72 23.85
N GLU A 332 -12.50 -12.32 24.59
CA GLU A 332 -13.09 -13.61 24.20
C GLU A 332 -13.94 -13.48 22.93
N ALA A 333 -14.65 -12.35 22.75
CA ALA A 333 -15.44 -12.12 21.55
C ALA A 333 -14.59 -11.95 20.28
N ALA A 334 -13.55 -11.11 20.32
CA ALA A 334 -12.65 -10.90 19.18
C ALA A 334 -11.93 -12.18 18.79
N LYS A 335 -11.44 -12.92 19.79
CA LYS A 335 -10.77 -14.21 19.59
C LYS A 335 -11.72 -15.26 19.00
N ALA A 336 -12.96 -15.36 19.50
CA ALA A 336 -13.97 -16.27 18.96
C ALA A 336 -14.35 -15.92 17.51
N ASN A 337 -14.33 -14.63 17.16
CA ASN A 337 -14.55 -14.15 15.80
C ASN A 337 -13.31 -14.26 14.89
N GLY A 338 -12.18 -14.78 15.41
CA GLY A 338 -10.97 -15.07 14.64
C GLY A 338 -9.99 -13.90 14.49
N TYR A 339 -10.14 -12.82 15.25
CA TYR A 339 -9.27 -11.66 15.18
C TYR A 339 -8.02 -11.79 16.05
N ASN A 340 -6.90 -11.30 15.51
CA ASN A 340 -5.73 -10.89 16.26
C ASN A 340 -5.87 -9.43 16.70
N PHE A 341 -5.38 -9.08 17.88
CA PHE A 341 -5.46 -7.73 18.42
C PHE A 341 -4.28 -7.41 19.32
N TYR A 342 -3.96 -6.13 19.39
CA TYR A 342 -3.05 -5.60 20.39
C TYR A 342 -3.86 -5.26 21.65
N GLY A 343 -3.60 -5.96 22.75
CA GLY A 343 -4.36 -5.83 23.99
C GLY A 343 -3.53 -5.21 25.11
N ASN A 344 -4.23 -4.63 26.09
CA ASN A 344 -3.69 -4.23 27.38
C ASN A 344 -4.02 -5.30 28.42
N TYR A 345 -2.99 -5.80 29.10
CA TYR A 345 -3.10 -6.86 30.10
C TYR A 345 -2.49 -6.39 31.41
N ALA A 346 -3.22 -6.55 32.51
CA ALA A 346 -2.76 -6.17 33.83
C ALA A 346 -2.94 -7.32 34.82
N SER A 347 -1.96 -7.50 35.71
CA SER A 347 -2.07 -8.36 36.87
C SER A 347 -1.26 -7.76 38.02
N ASN A 348 -1.89 -7.55 39.17
CA ASN A 348 -1.29 -6.91 40.34
C ASN A 348 -0.69 -5.53 39.97
N ALA A 349 0.63 -5.37 40.11
CA ALA A 349 1.37 -4.14 39.79
C ALA A 349 2.06 -4.17 38.41
N VAL A 350 1.78 -5.17 37.58
CA VAL A 350 2.36 -5.32 36.22
C VAL A 350 1.28 -5.05 35.18
N GLU A 351 1.60 -4.17 34.23
CA GLU A 351 0.79 -3.86 33.07
C GLU A 351 1.63 -4.03 31.81
N THR A 352 1.08 -4.66 30.78
CA THR A 352 1.77 -4.91 29.52
C THR A 352 0.83 -4.80 28.33
N ASN A 353 1.33 -4.22 27.24
CA ASN A 353 0.64 -4.19 25.96
C ASN A 353 1.28 -5.20 25.04
N GLN A 354 0.49 -6.10 24.46
CA GLN A 354 1.01 -7.16 23.61
C GLN A 354 -0.05 -7.71 22.65
N TRP A 355 0.40 -8.38 21.60
CA TRP A 355 -0.46 -9.08 20.65
C TRP A 355 -1.04 -10.39 21.21
N ALA A 356 -2.25 -10.72 20.79
CA ALA A 356 -2.88 -12.04 20.92
C ALA A 356 -3.88 -12.29 19.76
N PRO A 357 -4.24 -13.55 19.44
CA PRO A 357 -3.56 -14.78 19.83
C PRO A 357 -2.42 -15.16 18.87
N GLY A 358 -2.22 -14.46 17.74
CA GLY A 358 -1.19 -14.75 16.74
C GLY A 358 -1.60 -15.76 15.66
N SER A 359 -2.91 -15.99 15.48
CA SER A 359 -3.47 -17.00 14.57
C SER A 359 -3.56 -16.53 13.13
N ILE A 360 -3.59 -17.49 12.20
CA ILE A 360 -3.94 -17.31 10.79
C ILE A 360 -5.01 -18.36 10.44
N THR A 361 -5.85 -18.10 9.43
CA THR A 361 -6.86 -19.06 8.97
C THR A 361 -6.23 -20.16 8.11
N GLY A 362 -6.89 -21.32 8.06
CA GLY A 362 -6.52 -22.43 7.19
C GLY A 362 -5.66 -23.50 7.86
N ASP A 363 -4.82 -24.15 7.06
CA ASP A 363 -4.00 -25.30 7.47
C ASP A 363 -2.94 -24.97 8.53
N TYR A 364 -2.56 -23.69 8.67
CA TYR A 364 -1.62 -23.22 9.68
C TYR A 364 -2.37 -22.59 10.85
N ALA A 365 -2.05 -23.03 12.07
CA ALA A 365 -2.64 -22.44 13.27
C ALA A 365 -2.07 -21.06 13.62
N TRP A 366 -0.81 -20.80 13.24
CA TRP A 366 -0.05 -19.63 13.68
C TRP A 366 0.62 -18.91 12.53
N LEU A 367 0.58 -17.57 12.56
CA LEU A 367 1.13 -16.71 11.52
C LEU A 367 2.65 -16.95 11.31
N ASP A 368 3.39 -17.24 12.38
CA ASP A 368 4.83 -17.52 12.29
C ASP A 368 5.15 -18.87 11.65
N ALA A 369 4.27 -19.86 11.82
CA ALA A 369 4.39 -21.16 11.15
C ALA A 369 4.11 -21.01 9.64
N TRP A 370 3.10 -20.22 9.29
CA TRP A 370 2.82 -19.85 7.89
C TRP A 370 3.99 -19.07 7.27
N ALA A 371 4.55 -18.07 7.96
CA ALA A 371 5.71 -17.33 7.43
C ALA A 371 6.93 -18.24 7.23
N GLY A 372 7.13 -19.20 8.14
CA GLY A 372 8.18 -20.20 8.03
C GLY A 372 8.06 -21.10 6.80
N GLN A 373 6.85 -21.55 6.44
CA GLN A 373 6.67 -22.33 5.22
C GLN A 373 6.93 -21.50 3.96
N VAL A 374 6.51 -20.22 3.93
CA VAL A 374 6.79 -19.35 2.76
C VAL A 374 8.30 -19.24 2.56
N TRP A 375 9.03 -19.00 3.65
CA TRP A 375 10.49 -18.87 3.59
C TRP A 375 11.19 -20.16 3.15
N VAL A 376 10.73 -21.32 3.62
CA VAL A 376 11.29 -22.63 3.22
C VAL A 376 11.00 -22.93 1.75
N ASN A 377 9.80 -22.61 1.26
CA ASN A 377 9.37 -22.85 -0.11
C ASN A 377 9.98 -21.87 -1.13
N ALA A 378 10.51 -20.75 -0.66
CA ALA A 378 11.21 -19.77 -1.49
C ALA A 378 12.70 -20.11 -1.73
N GLN A 379 13.21 -21.17 -1.08
CA GLN A 379 14.56 -21.68 -1.28
C GLN A 379 14.67 -22.69 -2.42
#